data_AF-W4VRV5-F1
#
_entry.id   AF-W4VRV5-F1
#
_cell.length_a   1.000
_cell.length_b   1.000
_cell.length_c   1.000
_cell.angle_alpha   90.00
_cell.angle_beta   90.00
_cell.angle_gamma   90.00
#
_symmetry.space_group_name_H-M   'P 1'
#
loop_
_entity.id
_entity.type
_entity.pdbx_description
1 polymer ?
#
loop_
_entity_poly.entity_id
_entity_poly.type
_entity_poly.pdbx_seq_one_letter_code
_entity_poly.pdbx_strand_id
1 'polypeptide(L)'
;MAMNMSMTLSVFVMVVMAATVTGFTQLKKPDLSRMKRDNKACCTNAIYQCLKRNPGQESYNTPPCHHAATTRCPGSHIDGCCPKYATCMSVNAQNNLETAHTYCLPRPCFDPCE
;
A
#
# COMPACT_ATOMS: atom_id res chain seq x y z
N MET A 1 -38.36 68.32 -15.70
CA MET A 1 -37.05 67.91 -15.16
C MET A 1 -37.20 66.50 -14.63
N ALA A 2 -36.57 65.53 -15.28
CA ALA A 2 -36.64 64.13 -14.93
C ALA A 2 -35.21 63.60 -14.79
N MET A 3 -34.82 63.35 -13.55
CA MET A 3 -33.67 62.53 -13.22
C MET A 3 -34.08 61.07 -13.40
N ASN A 4 -33.27 60.24 -14.07
CA ASN A 4 -33.00 58.90 -13.54
C ASN A 4 -31.82 58.16 -14.19
N MET A 5 -30.97 57.67 -13.29
CA MET A 5 -30.33 56.35 -13.25
C MET A 5 -29.37 55.95 -14.37
N SER A 6 -28.16 56.51 -14.29
CA SER A 6 -26.93 55.84 -14.73
C SER A 6 -26.24 55.25 -13.50
N MET A 7 -26.35 53.94 -13.27
CA MET A 7 -25.40 53.19 -12.44
C MET A 7 -25.55 51.68 -12.63
N THR A 8 -24.41 50.98 -12.68
CA THR A 8 -24.22 49.51 -12.65
C THR A 8 -24.12 48.76 -13.99
N LEU A 9 -23.06 49.05 -14.75
CA LEU A 9 -22.42 48.03 -15.61
C LEU A 9 -20.90 48.01 -15.32
N SER A 10 -20.55 47.57 -14.12
CA SER A 10 -19.22 47.08 -13.75
C SER A 10 -19.53 45.85 -12.89
N VAL A 11 -19.17 44.62 -13.26
CA VAL A 11 -17.83 44.06 -13.20
C VAL A 11 -17.97 42.66 -13.80
N PHE A 12 -17.48 42.37 -15.01
CA PHE A 12 -17.18 40.99 -15.43
C PHE A 12 -16.20 40.99 -16.61
N VAL A 13 -15.06 41.64 -16.42
CA VAL A 13 -13.91 41.50 -17.33
C VAL A 13 -12.67 41.32 -16.45
N MET A 14 -12.17 40.09 -16.39
CA MET A 14 -10.81 39.66 -15.97
C MET A 14 -10.86 38.35 -15.16
N VAL A 15 -10.96 37.19 -15.82
CA VAL A 15 -10.19 35.98 -15.45
C VAL A 15 -10.09 35.03 -16.66
N VAL A 16 -9.49 35.47 -17.76
CA VAL A 16 -8.98 34.54 -18.76
C VAL A 16 -7.64 35.10 -19.19
N MET A 17 -6.56 34.55 -18.62
CA MET A 17 -5.20 34.49 -19.16
C MET A 17 -4.23 34.17 -18.00
N ALA A 18 -3.85 32.91 -17.88
CA ALA A 18 -2.55 32.48 -17.35
C ALA A 18 -2.39 30.98 -17.68
N ALA A 19 -1.61 30.68 -18.71
CA ALA A 19 -0.36 29.92 -18.58
C ALA A 19 -0.56 28.57 -17.85
N THR A 20 -0.44 27.43 -18.53
CA THR A 20 0.90 26.89 -18.80
C THR A 20 0.83 25.75 -19.81
N VAL A 21 1.41 26.01 -20.98
CA VAL A 21 1.99 24.99 -21.84
C VAL A 21 3.29 24.56 -21.18
N THR A 22 3.26 23.51 -20.36
CA THR A 22 4.49 22.79 -20.00
C THR A 22 4.19 21.34 -19.73
N GLY A 23 4.75 20.49 -20.59
CA GLY A 23 5.24 19.19 -20.22
C GLY A 23 4.18 18.12 -20.22
N PHE A 24 4.29 17.21 -21.18
CA PHE A 24 4.19 15.77 -20.96
C PHE A 24 3.91 15.45 -19.49
N THR A 25 2.63 15.28 -19.15
CA THR A 25 2.25 14.40 -18.06
C THR A 25 2.72 13.02 -18.52
N GLN A 26 4.02 12.75 -18.37
CA GLN A 26 4.44 11.44 -17.93
C GLN A 26 3.58 11.23 -16.69
N LEU A 27 2.49 10.48 -16.86
CA LEU A 27 1.94 9.64 -15.82
C LEU A 27 3.16 8.97 -15.21
N LYS A 28 3.68 9.59 -14.16
CA LYS A 28 4.75 9.09 -13.33
C LYS A 28 4.09 7.86 -12.76
N LYS A 29 4.23 6.72 -13.46
CA LYS A 29 3.77 5.42 -13.00
C LYS A 29 4.24 5.40 -11.55
N PRO A 30 3.33 5.44 -10.56
CA PRO A 30 3.75 5.42 -9.17
C PRO A 30 4.69 4.24 -9.09
N ASP A 31 5.90 4.49 -8.61
CA ASP A 31 7.03 3.58 -8.72
C ASP A 31 6.62 2.23 -8.10
N LEU A 32 6.03 1.36 -8.93
CA LEU A 32 5.32 0.16 -8.49
C LEU A 32 6.29 -0.73 -7.73
N SER A 33 7.57 -0.62 -8.08
CA SER A 33 8.67 -1.31 -7.44
C SER A 33 8.95 -0.81 -6.02
N ARG A 34 8.77 0.48 -5.71
CA ARG A 34 8.84 1.00 -4.32
C ARG A 34 7.63 0.57 -3.51
N MET A 35 6.41 0.77 -4.02
CA MET A 35 5.18 0.28 -3.36
C MET A 35 5.22 -1.23 -3.09
N LYS A 36 5.72 -2.04 -4.02
CA LYS A 36 5.85 -3.51 -3.87
C LYS A 36 6.90 -3.89 -2.80
N ARG A 37 8.00 -3.13 -2.67
CA ARG A 37 8.99 -3.33 -1.60
C ARG A 37 8.47 -2.91 -0.24
N ASP A 38 7.82 -1.76 -0.17
CA ASP A 38 7.25 -1.22 1.06
C ASP A 38 6.13 -2.14 1.58
N ASN A 39 5.34 -2.71 0.67
CA ASN A 39 4.33 -3.72 1.00
C ASN A 39 4.93 -5.02 1.51
N LYS A 40 6.02 -5.53 0.90
CA LYS A 40 6.69 -6.74 1.41
C LYS A 40 7.17 -6.53 2.84
N ALA A 41 7.96 -5.49 3.09
CA ALA A 41 8.53 -5.24 4.41
C ALA A 41 7.44 -5.01 5.48
N CYS A 42 6.39 -4.26 5.13
CA CYS A 42 5.23 -4.06 6.01
C CYS A 42 4.57 -5.41 6.37
N CYS A 43 4.24 -6.23 5.36
CA CYS A 43 3.55 -7.50 5.55
C CYS A 43 4.36 -8.49 6.37
N THR A 44 5.62 -8.72 6.00
CA THR A 44 6.47 -9.70 6.70
C THR A 44 6.66 -9.30 8.16
N ASN A 45 6.82 -8.00 8.45
CA ASN A 45 6.94 -7.50 9.81
C ASN A 45 5.62 -7.61 10.60
N ALA A 46 4.49 -7.22 10.01
CA ALA A 46 3.19 -7.32 10.66
C ALA A 46 2.82 -8.76 11.03
N ILE A 47 3.06 -9.70 10.12
CA ILE A 47 2.86 -11.13 10.36
C ILE A 47 3.80 -11.61 11.47
N TYR A 48 5.10 -11.31 11.38
CA TYR A 48 6.09 -11.74 12.38
C TYR A 48 5.74 -11.22 13.79
N GLN A 49 5.38 -9.94 13.92
CA GLN A 49 4.97 -9.34 15.19
C GLN A 49 3.69 -9.95 15.74
N CYS A 50 2.74 -10.32 14.88
CA CYS A 50 1.52 -11.02 15.29
C CYS A 50 1.84 -12.45 15.80
N LEU A 51 2.73 -13.17 15.11
CA LEU A 51 3.17 -14.50 15.52
C LEU A 51 3.93 -14.48 16.85
N LYS A 52 4.77 -13.47 17.10
CA LYS A 52 5.47 -13.32 18.39
C LYS A 52 4.53 -13.22 19.59
N ARG A 53 3.27 -12.82 19.39
CA ARG A 53 2.26 -12.72 20.46
C ARG A 53 1.61 -14.06 20.78
N ASN A 54 1.83 -15.09 19.96
CA ASN A 54 1.19 -16.40 20.07
C ASN A 54 2.23 -17.53 20.12
N PRO A 55 3.08 -17.57 21.17
CA PRO A 55 4.15 -18.56 21.27
C PRO A 55 3.61 -20.00 21.36
N GLY A 56 4.23 -20.92 20.61
CA GLY A 56 3.84 -22.34 20.55
C GLY A 56 2.66 -22.64 19.62
N GLN A 57 2.06 -21.63 18.99
CA GLN A 57 0.97 -21.76 18.02
C GLN A 57 1.20 -20.94 16.76
N GLU A 58 2.44 -20.61 16.46
CA GLU A 58 2.81 -19.67 15.39
C GLU A 58 2.35 -20.19 14.02
N SER A 59 2.60 -21.47 13.74
CA SER A 59 2.15 -22.11 12.50
C SER A 59 0.64 -22.01 12.31
N TYR A 60 -0.14 -22.29 13.37
CA TYR A 60 -1.61 -22.25 13.35
C TYR A 60 -2.16 -20.82 13.25
N ASN A 61 -1.49 -19.86 13.89
CA ASN A 61 -1.88 -18.44 13.87
C ASN A 61 -1.38 -17.68 12.65
N THR A 62 -0.69 -18.35 11.72
CA THR A 62 -0.19 -17.69 10.52
C THR A 62 -1.31 -17.17 9.60
N PRO A 63 -2.39 -17.91 9.28
CA PRO A 63 -3.51 -17.38 8.50
C PRO A 63 -4.20 -16.15 9.11
N PRO A 64 -4.60 -16.13 10.41
CA PRO A 64 -5.20 -14.93 10.99
C PRO A 64 -4.22 -13.75 11.07
N CYS A 65 -2.93 -14.01 11.34
CA CYS A 65 -1.91 -12.96 11.32
C CYS A 65 -1.67 -12.39 9.92
N HIS A 66 -1.75 -13.21 8.87
CA HIS A 66 -1.68 -12.78 7.48
C HIS A 66 -2.87 -11.90 7.09
N HIS A 67 -4.08 -12.29 7.50
CA HIS A 67 -5.26 -11.47 7.23
C HIS A 67 -5.18 -10.11 7.93
N ALA A 68 -4.79 -10.07 9.21
CA ALA A 68 -4.59 -8.83 9.95
C ALA A 68 -3.50 -7.94 9.33
N ALA A 69 -2.41 -8.55 8.85
CA ALA A 69 -1.34 -7.84 8.15
C ALA A 69 -1.83 -7.24 6.83
N THR A 70 -2.68 -7.95 6.09
CA THR A 70 -3.26 -7.48 4.82
C THR A 70 -4.11 -6.23 5.01
N THR A 71 -4.91 -6.17 6.08
CA THR A 71 -5.70 -4.98 6.40
C THR A 71 -4.82 -3.78 6.78
N ARG A 72 -3.65 -4.03 7.37
CA ARG A 72 -2.73 -2.98 7.85
C ARG A 72 -1.74 -2.50 6.79
N CYS A 73 -1.35 -3.39 5.88
CA CYS A 73 -0.38 -3.17 4.83
C CYS A 73 -1.12 -3.31 3.49
N PRO A 74 -1.59 -2.22 2.89
CA PRO A 74 -2.43 -2.29 1.68
C PRO A 74 -1.67 -2.94 0.53
N GLY A 75 -1.93 -4.23 0.32
CA GLY A 75 -1.43 -5.02 -0.80
C GLY A 75 -2.25 -4.74 -2.07
N SER A 76 -1.63 -4.93 -3.23
CA SER A 76 -2.30 -4.81 -4.53
C SER A 76 -2.91 -6.14 -5.01
N HIS A 77 -2.87 -7.21 -4.21
CA HIS A 77 -3.30 -8.56 -4.60
C HIS A 77 -4.57 -9.00 -3.85
N ILE A 78 -5.43 -9.72 -4.57
CA ILE A 78 -6.67 -10.33 -4.06
C ILE A 78 -6.36 -11.30 -2.91
N ASP A 79 -5.25 -12.03 -3.01
CA ASP A 79 -4.80 -13.02 -2.01
C ASP A 79 -4.22 -12.38 -0.75
N GLY A 80 -4.26 -11.05 -0.66
CA GLY A 80 -3.70 -10.28 0.42
C GLY A 80 -2.21 -10.00 0.26
N CYS A 81 -1.53 -9.89 1.40
CA CYS A 81 -0.25 -9.22 1.46
C CYS A 81 0.89 -10.20 1.77
N CYS A 82 1.64 -10.56 0.73
CA CYS A 82 2.75 -11.52 0.78
C CYS A 82 2.37 -12.97 1.15
N PRO A 83 1.50 -13.63 0.36
CA PRO A 83 0.98 -14.97 0.66
C PRO A 83 2.08 -16.03 0.75
N LYS A 84 3.10 -16.00 -0.11
CA LYS A 84 4.21 -16.98 -0.05
C LYS A 84 5.01 -16.93 1.24
N TYR A 85 5.16 -15.74 1.83
CA TYR A 85 5.80 -15.61 3.12
C TYR A 85 4.91 -16.22 4.22
N ALA A 86 3.61 -15.94 4.20
CA ALA A 86 2.66 -16.54 5.13
C ALA A 86 2.68 -18.08 5.04
N THR A 87 2.59 -18.66 3.84
CA THR A 87 2.69 -20.12 3.65
C THR A 87 4.02 -20.69 4.14
N CYS A 88 5.13 -19.98 3.94
CA CYS A 88 6.42 -20.43 4.45
C CYS A 88 6.45 -20.43 5.99
N MET A 89 5.91 -19.38 6.62
CA MET A 89 5.82 -19.29 8.08
C MET A 89 4.89 -20.34 8.66
N SER A 90 3.76 -20.64 8.03
CA SER A 90 2.82 -21.66 8.52
C SER A 90 3.42 -23.06 8.57
N VAL A 91 4.45 -23.33 7.76
CA VAL A 91 5.15 -24.61 7.74
C VAL A 91 6.33 -24.62 8.70
N ASN A 92 7.07 -23.51 8.82
CA ASN A 92 8.37 -23.50 9.50
C ASN A 92 8.36 -22.87 10.91
N ALA A 93 7.34 -22.10 11.27
CA ALA A 93 7.34 -21.32 12.52
C ALA A 93 7.12 -22.15 13.80
N GLN A 94 6.79 -23.44 13.68
CA GLN A 94 6.34 -24.29 14.78
C GLN A 94 7.37 -24.50 15.89
N ASN A 95 8.67 -24.51 15.56
CA ASN A 95 9.73 -24.80 16.51
C ASN A 95 10.58 -23.56 16.85
N ASN A 96 10.72 -22.64 15.90
CA ASN A 96 11.52 -21.44 16.08
C ASN A 96 11.07 -20.34 15.11
N LEU A 97 10.32 -19.39 15.64
CA LEU A 97 9.77 -18.28 14.86
C LEU A 97 10.86 -17.40 14.21
N GLU A 98 11.97 -17.15 14.89
CA GLU A 98 13.05 -16.28 14.39
C GLU A 98 13.84 -16.95 13.26
N THR A 99 14.12 -18.24 13.41
CA THR A 99 14.77 -19.04 12.36
C THR A 99 13.85 -19.15 11.14
N ALA A 100 12.56 -19.41 11.35
CA ALA A 100 11.56 -19.44 10.29
C ALA A 100 11.45 -18.09 9.58
N HIS A 101 11.42 -16.98 10.34
CA HIS A 101 11.39 -15.64 9.77
C HIS A 101 12.60 -15.39 8.86
N THR A 102 13.80 -15.66 9.36
CA THR A 102 15.06 -15.49 8.60
C THR A 102 15.08 -16.34 7.34
N TYR A 103 14.57 -17.57 7.41
CA TYR A 103 14.46 -18.48 6.27
C TYR A 103 13.43 -18.04 5.22
N CYS A 104 12.28 -17.52 5.67
CA CYS A 104 11.16 -17.17 4.80
C CYS A 104 11.27 -15.75 4.20
N LEU A 105 11.95 -14.82 4.88
CA LEU A 105 12.11 -13.43 4.47
C LEU A 105 12.67 -13.21 3.05
N PRO A 106 13.70 -13.93 2.57
CA PRO A 106 14.25 -13.71 1.23
C PRO A 106 13.30 -14.12 0.10
N ARG A 107 12.32 -15.00 0.36
CA ARG A 107 11.41 -15.50 -0.68
C ARG A 107 10.57 -14.37 -1.30
N PRO A 108 10.29 -14.41 -2.61
CA PRO A 108 9.39 -13.46 -3.23
C PRO A 108 7.96 -13.65 -2.70
N CYS A 109 7.21 -12.56 -2.56
CA CYS A 109 5.84 -12.58 -2.05
C CYS A 109 4.83 -13.20 -3.02
N PHE A 110 5.09 -13.01 -4.32
CA PHE A 110 4.24 -13.38 -5.45
C PHE A 110 5.13 -14.03 -6.51
N ASP A 111 4.55 -14.86 -7.37
CA ASP A 111 5.29 -15.33 -8.52
C ASP A 111 5.61 -14.20 -9.50
N PRO A 112 6.73 -14.29 -10.25
CA PRO A 112 7.08 -13.28 -11.25
C PRO A 112 6.07 -13.18 -12.40
N CYS A 113 5.10 -14.09 -12.48
CA CYS A 113 4.09 -14.18 -13.54
C CYS A 113 2.66 -13.85 -13.07
N GLU A 114 2.49 -13.40 -11.82
CA GLU A 114 1.21 -12.93 -11.25
C GLU A 114 1.16 -11.41 -11.14
#